data_AF-A0A3D3APU9-F1
#
_entry.id   AF-A0A3D3APU9-F1
#
_cell.length_a   1.000
_cell.length_b   1.000
_cell.length_c   1.000
_cell.angle_alpha   90.00
_cell.angle_beta   90.00
_cell.angle_gamma   90.00
#
_symmetry.space_group_name_H-M   'P 1'
#
loop_
_entity.id
_entity.type
_entity.pdbx_description
1 polymer ?
#
loop_
_entity_poly.entity_id
_entity_poly.type
_entity_poly.pdbx_seq_one_letter_code
_entity_poly.pdbx_strand_id
1 'polypeptide(L)'
;MAKALTDKEINQAMEKIKKKHEEYALKYSRELFSYESFKKRYLDFLKTKGVIDVFLFAEIQALEDKKNEIEDKIAKRKRVKEAGDVLTKKEEEIFQMIAGYPEDLFHDDARIEIRKLMATLKILSDNLNRFSYDISNENRHAYQHAQTILKDFMIQPFSGLFSKYYRELSSPIKKPSEIEVLEQQVIKEWGTALSTFIFVLSKVKNNEEIKDFIDILKTVQDDFRLTIFNPLI
;
A
#
# COMPACT_ATOMS: atom_id res chain seq x y z
N MET A 1 -38.51 -23.12 -35.25
CA MET A 1 -39.45 -22.41 -34.33
C MET A 1 -39.21 -22.95 -32.94
N ALA A 2 -38.89 -22.09 -31.97
CA ALA A 2 -38.76 -22.53 -30.57
C ALA A 2 -40.13 -23.04 -30.10
N LYS A 3 -40.15 -24.21 -29.46
CA LYS A 3 -41.35 -24.84 -28.93
C LYS A 3 -41.82 -24.01 -27.73
N ALA A 4 -43.05 -23.51 -27.76
CA ALA A 4 -43.63 -22.76 -26.64
C ALA A 4 -43.65 -23.65 -25.39
N LEU A 5 -43.28 -23.08 -24.22
CA LEU A 5 -43.30 -23.82 -22.97
C LEU A 5 -44.70 -24.33 -22.65
N THR A 6 -44.76 -25.56 -22.14
CA THR A 6 -45.98 -26.12 -21.57
C THR A 6 -46.24 -25.54 -20.19
N ASP A 7 -47.50 -25.55 -19.74
CA ASP A 7 -47.87 -25.07 -18.39
C ASP A 7 -47.08 -25.75 -17.27
N LYS A 8 -46.70 -27.02 -17.47
CA LYS A 8 -45.86 -27.77 -16.54
C LYS A 8 -44.44 -27.19 -16.46
N GLU A 9 -43.85 -26.82 -17.59
CA GLU A 9 -42.51 -26.23 -17.65
C GLU A 9 -42.50 -24.80 -17.09
N ILE A 10 -43.55 -24.02 -17.34
CA ILE A 10 -43.74 -22.68 -16.75
C ILE A 10 -43.79 -22.78 -15.21
N ASN A 11 -44.61 -23.69 -14.67
CA ASN A 11 -44.70 -23.90 -13.22
C ASN A 11 -43.37 -24.35 -12.60
N GLN A 12 -42.63 -25.21 -13.30
CA GLN A 12 -41.28 -25.62 -12.85
C GLN A 12 -40.28 -24.47 -12.86
N ALA A 13 -40.32 -23.59 -13.88
CA ALA A 13 -39.47 -22.41 -13.93
C ALA A 13 -39.82 -21.42 -12.81
N MET A 14 -41.11 -21.21 -12.53
CA MET A 14 -41.59 -20.36 -11.45
C MET A 14 -41.12 -20.84 -10.07
N GLU A 15 -41.22 -22.15 -9.81
CA GLU A 15 -40.72 -22.74 -8.56
C GLU A 15 -39.19 -22.62 -8.42
N LYS A 16 -38.44 -22.78 -9.53
CA LYS A 16 -36.99 -22.56 -9.52
C LYS A 16 -36.64 -21.10 -9.20
N ILE A 17 -37.31 -20.14 -9.83
CA ILE A 17 -37.09 -18.70 -9.58
C ILE A 17 -37.42 -18.36 -8.13
N LYS A 18 -38.55 -18.86 -7.61
CA LYS A 18 -38.94 -18.70 -6.21
C LYS A 18 -37.85 -19.19 -5.25
N LYS A 19 -37.43 -20.45 -5.42
CA LYS A 19 -36.41 -21.06 -4.57
C LYS A 19 -35.09 -20.28 -4.63
N LYS A 20 -34.72 -19.77 -5.81
CA LYS A 20 -33.50 -18.97 -6.00
C LYS A 20 -33.60 -17.60 -5.33
N HIS A 21 -34.74 -16.93 -5.41
CA HIS A 21 -34.98 -15.71 -4.65
C HIS A 21 -34.86 -15.94 -3.14
N GLU A 22 -35.45 -17.01 -2.61
CA GLU A 22 -35.36 -17.36 -1.19
C GLU A 22 -33.92 -17.65 -0.76
N GLU A 23 -33.19 -18.44 -1.56
CA GLU A 23 -31.77 -18.76 -1.33
C GLU A 23 -30.90 -17.50 -1.31
N TYR A 24 -31.06 -16.61 -2.29
CA TYR A 24 -30.25 -15.40 -2.40
C TYR A 24 -30.68 -14.31 -1.40
N ALA A 25 -31.95 -14.29 -1.01
CA ALA A 25 -32.44 -13.43 0.06
C ALA A 25 -31.82 -13.78 1.41
N LEU A 26 -31.64 -15.08 1.69
CA LEU A 26 -30.97 -15.56 2.90
C LEU A 26 -29.46 -15.28 2.86
N LYS A 27 -28.82 -15.47 1.70
CA LYS A 27 -27.36 -15.33 1.57
C LYS A 27 -26.89 -13.87 1.51
N TYR A 28 -27.65 -12.97 0.86
CA TYR A 28 -27.20 -11.60 0.61
C TYR A 28 -28.08 -10.54 1.27
N SER A 29 -29.39 -10.52 0.99
CA SER A 29 -30.38 -9.65 1.64
C SER A 29 -31.78 -9.87 1.05
N ARG A 30 -32.81 -9.86 1.91
CA ARG A 30 -34.23 -9.89 1.52
C ARG A 30 -34.67 -8.68 0.69
N GLU A 31 -34.04 -7.52 0.89
CA GLU A 31 -34.34 -6.31 0.12
C GLU A 31 -33.84 -6.42 -1.32
N LEU A 32 -32.70 -7.09 -1.52
CA LEU A 32 -32.09 -7.24 -2.84
C LEU A 32 -32.75 -8.35 -3.66
N PHE A 33 -33.21 -9.43 -3.01
CA PHE A 33 -33.84 -10.56 -3.67
C PHE A 33 -35.26 -10.79 -3.15
N SER A 34 -36.21 -9.97 -3.63
CA SER A 34 -37.62 -10.11 -3.29
C SER A 34 -38.39 -10.90 -4.34
N TYR A 35 -38.92 -12.05 -3.93
CA TYR A 35 -39.82 -12.85 -4.77
C TYR A 35 -41.15 -12.13 -5.04
N GLU A 36 -41.63 -11.31 -4.09
CA GLU A 36 -42.83 -10.50 -4.28
C GLU A 36 -42.66 -9.46 -5.40
N SER A 37 -41.47 -8.87 -5.51
CA SER A 37 -41.14 -7.97 -6.62
C SER A 37 -41.15 -8.70 -7.98
N PHE A 38 -40.66 -9.94 -8.02
CA PHE A 38 -40.77 -10.79 -9.22
C PHE A 38 -42.23 -11.11 -9.57
N LYS A 39 -43.04 -11.55 -8.58
CA LYS A 39 -44.47 -11.83 -8.79
C LYS A 39 -45.21 -10.63 -9.38
N LYS A 40 -44.92 -9.42 -8.90
CA LYS A 40 -45.52 -8.20 -9.43
C LYS A 40 -45.18 -8.01 -10.91
N ARG A 41 -43.90 -8.14 -11.28
CA ARG A 41 -43.46 -8.06 -12.70
C ARG A 41 -44.10 -9.15 -13.56
N TYR A 42 -44.22 -10.37 -13.03
CA TYR A 42 -44.88 -11.48 -13.70
C TYR A 42 -46.37 -11.21 -13.95
N LEU A 43 -47.11 -10.72 -12.95
CA LEU A 43 -48.52 -10.35 -13.09
C LEU A 43 -48.73 -9.20 -14.08
N ASP A 44 -47.84 -8.22 -14.09
CA ASP A 44 -47.89 -7.12 -15.05
C ASP A 44 -47.58 -7.60 -16.47
N PHE A 45 -46.65 -8.54 -16.63
CA PHE A 45 -46.35 -9.19 -17.90
C PHE A 45 -47.53 -9.99 -18.46
N LEU A 46 -48.28 -10.71 -17.62
CA LEU A 46 -49.46 -11.45 -18.08
C LEU A 46 -50.53 -10.54 -18.71
N LYS A 47 -50.60 -9.27 -18.32
CA LYS A 47 -51.53 -8.28 -18.89
C LYS A 47 -51.12 -7.81 -20.29
N THR A 48 -49.84 -7.91 -20.66
CA THR A 48 -49.30 -7.36 -21.92
C THR A 48 -49.30 -8.35 -23.08
N LYS A 49 -49.81 -9.58 -22.90
CA LYS A 49 -49.84 -10.65 -23.93
C LYS A 49 -48.46 -10.96 -24.57
N GLY A 50 -47.38 -10.80 -23.80
CA GLY A 50 -46.03 -11.11 -24.27
C GLY A 50 -45.73 -12.62 -24.33
N VAL A 51 -44.56 -12.99 -24.87
CA VAL A 51 -44.06 -14.37 -24.91
C VAL A 51 -43.42 -14.74 -23.57
N ILE A 52 -44.08 -15.61 -22.80
CA ILE A 52 -43.71 -15.98 -21.43
C ILE A 52 -42.30 -16.56 -21.30
N ASP A 53 -41.86 -17.32 -22.29
CA ASP A 53 -40.54 -17.96 -22.33
C ASP A 53 -39.43 -16.92 -22.29
N VAL A 54 -39.60 -15.83 -23.03
CA VAL A 54 -38.64 -14.72 -23.10
C VAL A 54 -38.58 -13.98 -21.77
N PHE A 55 -39.74 -13.76 -21.14
CA PHE A 55 -39.81 -13.13 -19.83
C PHE A 55 -39.10 -13.95 -18.75
N LEU A 56 -39.42 -15.25 -18.65
CA LEU A 56 -38.83 -16.13 -17.64
C LEU A 56 -37.32 -16.27 -17.84
N PHE A 57 -36.86 -16.36 -19.09
CA PHE A 57 -35.44 -16.38 -19.40
C PHE A 57 -34.74 -15.08 -18.95
N ALA A 58 -35.33 -13.93 -19.28
CA ALA A 58 -34.77 -12.63 -18.88
C ALA A 58 -34.72 -12.45 -17.36
N GLU A 59 -35.73 -12.92 -16.62
CA GLU A 59 -35.74 -12.86 -15.15
C GLU A 59 -34.70 -13.77 -14.52
N ILE A 60 -34.51 -14.98 -15.04
CA ILE A 60 -33.43 -15.88 -14.58
C ILE A 60 -32.07 -15.22 -14.82
N GLN A 61 -31.87 -14.63 -15.99
CA GLN A 61 -30.62 -13.95 -16.32
C GLN A 61 -30.38 -12.75 -15.38
N ALA A 62 -31.37 -11.89 -15.21
CA ALA A 62 -31.28 -10.74 -14.33
C ALA A 62 -30.99 -11.13 -12.87
N LEU A 63 -31.55 -12.26 -12.41
CA LEU A 63 -31.33 -12.79 -11.08
C LEU A 63 -29.89 -13.29 -10.88
N GLU A 64 -29.32 -14.00 -11.85
CA GLU A 64 -27.92 -14.43 -11.81
C GLU A 64 -26.95 -13.27 -11.96
N ASP A 65 -27.21 -12.32 -12.86
CA ASP A 65 -26.39 -11.12 -13.05
C ASP A 65 -26.30 -10.30 -11.76
N LYS A 66 -27.43 -10.11 -11.07
CA LYS A 66 -27.48 -9.41 -9.79
C LYS A 66 -26.70 -10.12 -8.69
N LYS A 67 -26.77 -11.46 -8.65
CA LYS A 67 -25.94 -12.25 -7.72
C LYS A 67 -24.46 -12.04 -8.00
N ASN A 68 -24.04 -12.16 -9.26
CA ASN A 68 -22.64 -12.01 -9.65
C ASN A 68 -22.11 -10.61 -9.29
N GLU A 69 -22.91 -9.56 -9.53
CA GLU A 69 -22.55 -8.19 -9.15
C GLU A 69 -22.31 -8.03 -7.64
N ILE A 70 -23.15 -8.67 -6.81
CA ILE A 70 -23.02 -8.63 -5.35
C ILE A 70 -21.80 -9.42 -4.90
N GLU A 71 -21.58 -10.62 -5.45
CA GLU A 71 -20.42 -11.45 -5.14
C GLU A 71 -19.11 -10.74 -5.51
N ASP A 72 -19.07 -10.07 -6.66
CA ASP A 72 -17.95 -9.25 -7.08
C ASP A 72 -17.70 -8.07 -6.13
N LYS A 73 -18.75 -7.39 -5.67
CA LYS A 73 -18.62 -6.30 -4.68
C LYS A 73 -18.09 -6.82 -3.35
N ILE A 74 -18.57 -7.98 -2.88
CA ILE A 74 -18.09 -8.61 -1.65
C ILE A 74 -16.62 -9.02 -1.80
N ALA A 75 -16.27 -9.67 -2.91
CA ALA A 75 -14.90 -10.09 -3.21
C ALA A 75 -13.94 -8.89 -3.27
N LYS A 76 -14.33 -7.79 -3.93
CA LYS A 76 -13.56 -6.54 -3.97
C LYS A 76 -13.34 -5.97 -2.57
N ARG A 77 -14.40 -5.86 -1.75
CA ARG A 77 -14.30 -5.38 -0.36
C ARG A 77 -13.38 -6.26 0.47
N LYS A 78 -13.48 -7.59 0.31
CA LYS A 78 -12.63 -8.54 1.01
C LYS A 78 -11.16 -8.36 0.64
N ARG A 79 -10.85 -8.24 -0.66
CA ARG A 79 -9.48 -7.98 -1.14
C ARG A 79 -8.91 -6.67 -0.60
N VAL A 80 -9.71 -5.59 -0.58
CA VAL A 80 -9.28 -4.30 -0.02
C VAL A 80 -8.99 -4.42 1.47
N LYS A 81 -9.84 -5.12 2.22
CA LYS A 81 -9.63 -5.37 3.65
C LYS A 81 -8.37 -6.22 3.90
N GLU A 82 -8.23 -7.33 3.19
CA GLU A 82 -7.06 -8.21 3.28
C GLU A 82 -5.76 -7.45 2.94
N ALA A 83 -5.78 -6.57 1.93
CA ALA A 83 -4.66 -5.70 1.62
C ALA A 83 -4.35 -4.71 2.75
N GLY A 84 -5.37 -4.10 3.36
CA GLY A 84 -5.23 -3.23 4.52
C GLY A 84 -4.61 -3.94 5.72
N ASP A 85 -5.11 -5.13 6.06
CA ASP A 85 -4.60 -5.95 7.18
C ASP A 85 -3.12 -6.34 6.97
N VAL A 86 -2.71 -6.62 5.72
CA VAL A 86 -1.31 -6.90 5.38
C VAL A 86 -0.44 -5.64 5.53
N LEU A 87 -0.92 -4.47 5.13
CA LEU A 87 -0.19 -3.21 5.29
C LEU A 87 0.00 -2.87 6.77
N THR A 88 -1.04 -2.97 7.59
CA THR A 88 -0.95 -2.72 9.03
C THR A 88 0.05 -3.66 9.72
N LYS A 89 0.02 -4.96 9.41
CA LYS A 89 1.02 -5.90 9.94
C LYS A 89 2.45 -5.51 9.55
N LYS A 90 2.65 -5.10 8.29
CA LYS A 90 3.96 -4.67 7.82
C LYS A 90 4.44 -3.40 8.52
N GLU A 91 3.54 -2.47 8.83
CA GLU A 91 3.86 -1.28 9.62
C GLU A 91 4.25 -1.68 11.05
N GLU A 92 3.46 -2.52 11.72
CA GLU A 92 3.75 -3.03 13.07
C GLU A 92 5.11 -3.72 13.17
N GLU A 93 5.47 -4.54 12.17
CA GLU A 93 6.79 -5.17 12.09
C GLU A 93 7.92 -4.13 12.02
N ILE A 94 7.76 -3.08 11.21
CA ILE A 94 8.75 -1.99 11.14
C ILE A 94 8.86 -1.31 12.49
N PHE A 95 7.73 -0.95 13.10
CA PHE A 95 7.70 -0.30 14.41
C PHE A 95 8.47 -1.10 15.47
N GLN A 96 8.37 -2.43 15.45
CA GLN A 96 9.11 -3.31 16.36
C GLN A 96 10.61 -3.33 16.07
N MET A 97 11.00 -3.42 14.79
CA MET A 97 12.42 -3.40 14.38
C MET A 97 13.10 -2.09 14.79
N ILE A 98 12.43 -0.96 14.55
CA ILE A 98 13.03 0.36 14.79
C ILE A 98 12.82 0.88 16.22
N ALA A 99 12.12 0.15 17.09
CA ALA A 99 11.73 0.63 18.42
C ALA A 99 12.92 1.13 19.24
N GLY A 100 14.04 0.41 19.19
CA GLY A 100 15.27 0.73 19.94
C GLY A 100 16.11 1.89 19.39
N TYR A 101 15.78 2.41 18.21
CA TYR A 101 16.52 3.52 17.61
C TYR A 101 16.18 4.87 18.27
N PRO A 102 17.15 5.82 18.32
CA PRO A 102 16.92 7.16 18.84
C PRO A 102 15.86 7.90 18.00
N GLU A 103 15.28 8.96 18.54
CA GLU A 103 14.22 9.73 17.88
C GLU A 103 14.57 11.23 17.86
N ASP A 104 14.33 11.88 16.72
CA ASP A 104 14.57 13.30 16.52
C ASP A 104 13.37 14.16 16.95
N LEU A 105 13.59 15.46 17.19
CA LEU A 105 12.59 16.41 17.71
C LEU A 105 11.71 17.00 16.60
N PHE A 106 11.14 16.16 15.73
CA PHE A 106 10.08 16.58 14.81
C PHE A 106 8.72 16.65 15.50
N HIS A 107 7.72 17.25 14.85
CA HIS A 107 6.34 17.21 15.32
C HIS A 107 5.81 15.77 15.40
N ASP A 108 4.88 15.53 16.32
CA ASP A 108 4.28 14.19 16.57
C ASP A 108 3.57 13.60 15.34
N ASP A 109 3.13 14.48 14.43
CA ASP A 109 2.47 14.09 13.18
C ASP A 109 3.41 13.48 12.13
N ALA A 110 4.73 13.66 12.25
CA ALA A 110 5.70 13.03 11.35
C ALA A 110 5.73 11.50 11.57
N ARG A 111 5.93 10.70 10.52
CA ARG A 111 6.11 9.25 10.69
C ARG A 111 7.28 8.96 11.63
N ILE A 112 7.05 8.06 12.60
CA ILE A 112 8.10 7.66 13.55
C ILE A 112 9.35 7.15 12.84
N GLU A 113 9.17 6.46 11.70
CA GLU A 113 10.23 5.90 10.88
C GLU A 113 11.21 6.98 10.47
N ILE A 114 10.71 8.13 10.02
CA ILE A 114 11.53 9.25 9.62
C ILE A 114 12.23 9.87 10.83
N ARG A 115 11.49 10.10 11.92
CA ARG A 115 12.07 10.69 13.14
C ARG A 115 13.22 9.83 13.66
N LYS A 116 13.07 8.51 13.62
CA LYS A 116 14.09 7.56 14.08
C LYS A 116 15.26 7.42 13.11
N LEU A 117 14.98 7.31 11.82
CA LEU A 117 16.01 7.24 10.79
C LEU A 117 16.87 8.49 10.80
N MET A 118 16.26 9.68 10.95
CA MET A 118 16.98 10.94 11.02
C MET A 118 17.96 10.99 12.19
N ALA A 119 17.50 10.70 13.40
CA ALA A 119 18.35 10.70 14.59
C ALA A 119 19.50 9.69 14.45
N THR A 120 19.21 8.53 13.87
CA THR A 120 20.20 7.48 13.59
C THR A 120 21.26 7.97 12.61
N LEU A 121 20.87 8.57 11.49
CA LEU A 121 21.79 9.12 10.49
C LEU A 121 22.67 10.23 11.05
N LYS A 122 22.14 11.08 11.94
CA LYS A 122 22.94 12.10 12.65
C LYS A 122 24.06 11.47 13.48
N ILE A 123 23.78 10.39 14.21
CA ILE A 123 24.79 9.68 15.01
C ILE A 123 25.86 9.04 14.11
N LEU A 124 25.46 8.47 12.98
CA LEU A 124 26.39 7.79 12.06
C LEU A 124 27.25 8.78 11.24
N SER A 125 26.86 10.05 11.20
CA SER A 125 27.48 11.07 10.35
C SER A 125 28.97 11.29 10.63
N ASP A 126 29.39 11.22 11.88
CA ASP A 126 30.80 11.41 12.27
C ASP A 126 31.68 10.30 11.68
N ASN A 127 31.21 9.05 11.72
CA ASN A 127 31.91 7.92 11.12
C ASN A 127 31.94 8.01 9.59
N LEU A 128 30.83 8.44 8.96
CA LEU A 128 30.78 8.69 7.52
C LEU A 128 31.80 9.78 7.10
N ASN A 129 31.97 10.82 7.91
CA ASN A 129 32.97 11.84 7.63
C ASN A 129 34.40 11.31 7.86
N ARG A 130 34.62 10.56 8.94
CA ARG A 130 35.90 9.93 9.27
C ARG A 130 36.42 9.05 8.13
N PHE A 131 35.58 8.16 7.59
CA PHE A 131 36.00 7.20 6.56
C PHE A 131 36.08 7.80 5.14
N SER A 132 35.71 9.07 4.96
CA SER A 132 35.79 9.75 3.65
C SER A 132 37.23 9.80 3.09
N TYR A 133 38.24 9.82 3.96
CA TYR A 133 39.64 9.87 3.59
C TYR A 133 40.16 8.53 3.04
N ASP A 134 39.50 7.42 3.38
CA ASP A 134 39.89 6.07 2.93
C ASP A 134 39.32 5.72 1.54
N ILE A 135 38.47 6.59 0.98
CA ILE A 135 37.80 6.36 -0.30
C ILE A 135 38.73 6.66 -1.49
N SER A 136 38.83 5.69 -2.41
CA SER A 136 39.59 5.82 -3.65
C SER A 136 39.02 6.92 -4.56
N ASN A 137 39.88 7.55 -5.37
CA ASN A 137 39.48 8.66 -6.25
C ASN A 137 38.33 8.29 -7.21
N GLU A 138 38.31 7.05 -7.70
CA GLU A 138 37.26 6.48 -8.57
C GLU A 138 35.87 6.47 -7.91
N ASN A 139 35.79 6.26 -6.59
CA ASN A 139 34.52 6.19 -5.85
C ASN A 139 34.19 7.48 -5.09
N ARG A 140 35.11 8.45 -5.07
CA ARG A 140 34.99 9.68 -4.28
C ARG A 140 33.79 10.52 -4.67
N HIS A 141 33.47 10.60 -5.96
CA HIS A 141 32.33 11.39 -6.44
C HIS A 141 31.00 10.83 -5.90
N ALA A 142 30.77 9.51 -6.04
CA ALA A 142 29.60 8.85 -5.50
C ALA A 142 29.48 9.02 -3.98
N TYR A 143 30.60 8.87 -3.25
CA TYR A 143 30.65 9.08 -1.81
C TYR A 143 30.28 10.51 -1.40
N GLN A 144 30.87 11.51 -2.06
CA GLN A 144 30.59 12.93 -1.79
C GLN A 144 29.16 13.32 -2.14
N HIS A 145 28.59 12.72 -3.20
CA HIS A 145 27.19 12.93 -3.54
C HIS A 145 26.27 12.38 -2.44
N ALA A 146 26.51 11.16 -1.96
CA ALA A 146 25.79 10.59 -0.82
C ALA A 146 25.98 11.42 0.47
N GLN A 147 27.18 11.93 0.73
CA GLN A 147 27.42 12.85 1.85
C GLN A 147 26.63 14.14 1.70
N THR A 148 26.48 14.68 0.50
CA THR A 148 25.70 15.91 0.26
C THR A 148 24.23 15.67 0.56
N ILE A 149 23.69 14.52 0.12
CA ILE A 149 22.33 14.07 0.43
C ILE A 149 22.11 13.93 1.95
N LEU A 150 23.12 13.60 2.75
CA LEU A 150 22.95 13.63 4.21
C LEU A 150 23.23 15.02 4.81
N LYS A 151 24.22 15.75 4.29
CA LYS A 151 24.68 17.02 4.84
C LYS A 151 23.60 18.10 4.78
N ASP A 152 22.82 18.15 3.70
CA ASP A 152 21.67 19.06 3.55
C ASP A 152 20.64 18.89 4.69
N PHE A 153 20.72 17.75 5.40
CA PHE A 153 19.79 17.30 6.42
C PHE A 153 20.42 17.39 7.82
N MET A 154 21.75 17.36 7.94
CA MET A 154 22.44 17.27 9.24
C MET A 154 22.87 18.62 9.82
N ILE A 155 23.07 19.66 8.99
CA ILE A 155 23.63 20.95 9.43
C ILE A 155 22.60 22.08 9.24
N GLN A 156 22.37 22.88 10.29
CA GLN A 156 21.54 24.08 10.20
C GLN A 156 22.33 25.28 9.64
N PRO A 157 21.70 26.15 8.82
CA PRO A 157 20.33 26.04 8.33
C PRO A 157 20.20 24.91 7.30
N PHE A 158 19.14 24.11 7.43
CA PHE A 158 18.85 23.03 6.49
C PHE A 158 18.64 23.58 5.08
N SER A 159 19.10 22.84 4.06
CA SER A 159 18.99 23.20 2.65
C SER A 159 18.20 22.16 1.85
N GLY A 160 17.94 22.47 0.57
CA GLY A 160 17.36 21.53 -0.38
C GLY A 160 15.98 21.00 0.01
N LEU A 161 15.74 19.73 -0.34
CA LEU A 161 14.49 19.02 -0.06
C LEU A 161 14.20 18.92 1.44
N PHE A 162 15.24 18.74 2.27
CA PHE A 162 15.07 18.65 3.71
C PHE A 162 14.57 19.94 4.34
N SER A 163 15.05 21.10 3.89
CA SER A 163 14.58 22.38 4.43
C SER A 163 13.07 22.55 4.27
N LYS A 164 12.52 22.04 3.16
CA LYS A 164 11.09 21.98 2.91
C LYS A 164 10.44 20.95 3.83
N TYR A 165 10.97 19.73 3.88
CA TYR A 165 10.47 18.65 4.72
C TYR A 165 10.42 19.01 6.21
N TYR A 166 11.54 19.47 6.76
CA TYR A 166 11.69 19.95 8.13
C TYR A 166 10.69 21.06 8.45
N ARG A 167 10.49 22.03 7.55
CA ARG A 167 9.51 23.10 7.74
C ARG A 167 8.08 22.56 7.82
N GLU A 168 7.70 21.68 6.91
CA GLU A 168 6.36 21.10 6.84
C GLU A 168 6.06 20.17 8.03
N LEU A 169 7.10 19.55 8.62
CA LEU A 169 6.97 18.64 9.77
C LEU A 169 7.38 19.21 11.12
N SER A 170 7.85 20.45 11.18
CA SER A 170 8.04 21.17 12.44
C SER A 170 6.74 21.88 12.88
N SER A 171 5.63 21.60 12.21
CA SER A 171 4.32 22.22 12.46
C SER A 171 3.21 21.20 12.20
N PRO A 172 1.99 21.41 12.74
CA PRO A 172 0.87 20.52 12.50
C PRO A 172 0.59 20.32 11.01
N ILE A 173 0.39 19.07 10.60
CA ILE A 173 0.22 18.73 9.18
C ILE A 173 -1.11 19.27 8.66
N LYS A 174 -1.05 20.18 7.68
CA LYS A 174 -2.24 20.75 7.03
C LYS A 174 -2.74 19.94 5.85
N LYS A 175 -1.85 19.18 5.19
CA LYS A 175 -2.14 18.43 3.97
C LYS A 175 -1.45 17.05 3.99
N PRO A 176 -2.13 16.01 4.50
CA PRO A 176 -1.54 14.69 4.68
C PRO A 176 -0.96 14.07 3.40
N SER A 177 -1.62 14.26 2.25
CA SER A 177 -1.15 13.72 0.97
C SER A 177 0.16 14.36 0.47
N GLU A 178 0.37 15.66 0.74
CA GLU A 178 1.63 16.33 0.35
C GLU A 178 2.79 15.88 1.24
N ILE A 179 2.53 15.63 2.54
CA ILE A 179 3.53 15.08 3.46
C ILE A 179 3.92 13.67 3.06
N GLU A 180 2.96 12.79 2.76
CA GLU A 180 3.26 11.41 2.37
C GLU A 180 4.21 11.35 1.17
N VAL A 181 3.98 12.20 0.16
CA VAL A 181 4.87 12.31 -1.00
C VAL A 181 6.27 12.77 -0.59
N LEU A 182 6.37 13.75 0.31
CA LEU A 182 7.66 14.24 0.80
C LEU A 182 8.39 13.17 1.63
N GLU A 183 7.71 12.45 2.51
CA GLU A 183 8.27 11.35 3.31
C GLU A 183 8.84 10.26 2.42
N GLN A 184 8.10 9.86 1.37
CA GLN A 184 8.58 8.88 0.39
C GLN A 184 9.83 9.35 -0.36
N GLN A 185 9.90 10.64 -0.69
CA GLN A 185 11.09 11.22 -1.34
C GLN A 185 12.30 11.20 -0.41
N VAL A 186 12.11 11.57 0.87
CA VAL A 186 13.16 11.55 1.89
C VAL A 186 13.68 10.13 2.14
N ILE A 187 12.78 9.14 2.31
CA ILE A 187 13.15 7.72 2.46
C ILE A 187 13.99 7.25 1.27
N LYS A 188 13.57 7.62 0.05
CA LYS A 188 14.30 7.25 -1.16
C LYS A 188 15.70 7.85 -1.20
N GLU A 189 15.84 9.15 -0.92
CA GLU A 189 17.14 9.82 -0.94
C GLU A 189 18.09 9.23 0.12
N TRP A 190 17.60 9.00 1.34
CA TRP A 190 18.40 8.41 2.41
C TRP A 190 18.74 6.95 2.16
N GLY A 191 17.80 6.16 1.64
CA GLY A 191 18.04 4.78 1.26
C GLY A 191 19.10 4.68 0.15
N THR A 192 19.02 5.52 -0.87
CA THR A 192 20.04 5.60 -1.93
C THR A 192 21.40 6.04 -1.38
N ALA A 193 21.45 7.01 -0.47
CA ALA A 193 22.69 7.45 0.16
C ALA A 193 23.33 6.32 0.99
N LEU A 194 22.56 5.63 1.85
CA LEU A 194 23.02 4.48 2.63
C LEU A 194 23.55 3.35 1.75
N SER A 195 22.81 2.97 0.71
CA SER A 195 23.28 1.98 -0.27
C SER A 195 24.60 2.39 -0.92
N THR A 196 24.75 3.67 -1.25
CA THR A 196 25.99 4.21 -1.83
C THR A 196 27.14 4.12 -0.85
N PHE A 197 26.93 4.48 0.43
CA PHE A 197 27.97 4.34 1.46
C PHE A 197 28.40 2.89 1.64
N ILE A 198 27.46 1.96 1.79
CA ILE A 198 27.75 0.52 1.92
C ILE A 198 28.55 0.03 0.71
N PHE A 199 28.09 0.38 -0.49
CA PHE A 199 28.76 -0.02 -1.73
C PHE A 199 30.20 0.51 -1.79
N VAL A 200 30.40 1.81 -1.60
CA VAL A 200 31.72 2.45 -1.72
C VAL A 200 32.67 1.99 -0.61
N LEU A 201 32.21 1.94 0.64
CA LEU A 201 33.03 1.48 1.78
C LEU A 201 33.44 0.02 1.60
N SER A 202 32.61 -0.83 0.99
CA SER A 202 32.97 -2.23 0.70
C SER A 202 34.15 -2.38 -0.26
N LYS A 203 34.52 -1.32 -0.99
CA LYS A 203 35.69 -1.29 -1.89
C LYS A 203 36.98 -0.90 -1.18
N VAL A 204 36.90 -0.40 0.05
CA VAL A 204 38.08 -0.03 0.84
C VAL A 204 38.78 -1.31 1.32
N LYS A 205 40.08 -1.41 1.02
CA LYS A 205 40.86 -2.62 1.33
C LYS A 205 41.26 -2.66 2.81
N ASN A 206 41.07 -3.82 3.44
CA ASN A 206 41.68 -4.23 4.71
C ASN A 206 41.61 -3.20 5.86
N ASN A 207 40.41 -2.70 6.17
CA ASN A 207 40.16 -1.93 7.38
C ASN A 207 39.03 -2.61 8.17
N GLU A 208 39.33 -3.07 9.39
CA GLU A 208 38.38 -3.78 10.26
C GLU A 208 37.29 -2.85 10.81
N GLU A 209 37.64 -1.62 11.21
CA GLU A 209 36.67 -0.62 11.67
C GLU A 209 35.64 -0.28 10.58
N ILE A 210 36.07 -0.20 9.31
CA ILE A 210 35.17 0.04 8.18
C ILE A 210 34.24 -1.15 7.96
N LYS A 211 34.70 -2.39 8.16
CA LYS A 211 33.84 -3.58 8.04
C LYS A 211 32.76 -3.58 9.12
N ASP A 212 33.15 -3.34 10.36
CA ASP A 212 32.21 -3.25 11.48
C ASP A 212 31.18 -2.14 11.22
N PHE A 213 31.64 -1.00 10.71
CA PHE A 213 30.74 0.10 10.36
C PHE A 213 29.81 -0.24 9.19
N ILE A 214 30.28 -0.94 8.15
CA ILE A 214 29.42 -1.43 7.07
C ILE A 214 28.32 -2.33 7.63
N ASP A 215 28.63 -3.20 8.59
CA ASP A 215 27.64 -4.08 9.17
C ASP A 215 26.59 -3.31 9.99
N ILE A 216 27.00 -2.26 10.71
CA ILE A 216 26.05 -1.30 11.33
C ILE A 216 25.15 -0.66 10.26
N LEU A 217 25.72 -0.18 9.15
CA LEU A 217 24.94 0.45 8.07
C LEU A 217 23.95 -0.53 7.44
N LYS A 218 24.33 -1.80 7.26
CA LYS A 218 23.43 -2.85 6.75
C LYS A 218 22.30 -3.14 7.73
N THR A 219 22.58 -3.26 9.03
CA THR A 219 21.53 -3.44 10.04
C THR A 219 20.51 -2.30 9.99
N VAL A 220 20.98 -1.05 9.92
CA VAL A 220 20.09 0.11 9.72
C VAL A 220 19.33 0.01 8.40
N GLN A 221 19.99 -0.36 7.31
CA GLN A 221 19.34 -0.52 6.02
C GLN A 221 18.22 -1.59 6.05
N ASP A 222 18.45 -2.70 6.73
CA ASP A 222 17.52 -3.81 6.86
C ASP A 222 16.34 -3.46 7.76
N ASP A 223 16.61 -2.91 8.96
CA ASP A 223 15.59 -2.57 9.95
C ASP A 223 14.63 -1.48 9.44
N PHE A 224 15.14 -0.54 8.63
CA PHE A 224 14.33 0.49 7.96
C PHE A 224 13.88 0.09 6.54
N ARG A 225 14.12 -1.17 6.10
CA ARG A 225 13.70 -1.71 4.79
C ARG A 225 14.17 -0.89 3.58
N LEU A 226 15.35 -0.29 3.68
CA LEU A 226 15.96 0.56 2.67
C LEU A 226 16.78 -0.22 1.63
N THR A 227 16.75 -1.54 1.67
CA THR A 227 17.48 -2.43 0.74
C THR A 227 17.00 -2.36 -0.71
N ILE A 228 15.78 -1.84 -0.93
CA ILE A 228 15.19 -1.67 -2.26
C ILE A 228 15.87 -0.56 -3.08
N PHE A 229 16.66 0.32 -2.45
CA PHE A 229 17.26 1.46 -3.10
C PHE A 229 18.66 1.12 -3.60
N ASN A 230 18.91 1.38 -4.89
CA ASN A 230 20.21 1.12 -5.50
C ASN A 230 21.22 2.23 -5.15
N PRO A 231 22.53 1.91 -5.08
CA PRO A 231 23.58 2.90 -4.92
C PRO A 231 23.69 3.81 -6.16
N LEU A 232 24.25 5.00 -5.94
CA LEU A 232 24.68 5.92 -6.98
C LEU A 232 25.99 5.38 -7.56
N ILE A 233 25.96 4.96 -8.82
CA ILE A 233 27.12 4.41 -9.56
C ILE A 233 27.54 5.41 -10.62
#